data_AF-A0A257NFL3-F1
#
_entry.id   AF-A0A257NFL3-F1
#
_cell.length_a   1.000
_cell.length_b   1.000
_cell.length_c   1.000
_cell.angle_alpha   90.00
_cell.angle_beta   90.00
_cell.angle_gamma   90.00
#
_symmetry.space_group_name_H-M   'P 1'
#
loop_
_entity.id
_entity.type
_entity.pdbx_description
1 polymer ?
#
loop_
_entity_poly.entity_id
_entity_poly.type
_entity_poly.pdbx_seq_one_letter_code
_entity_poly.pdbx_strand_id
1 'polypeptide(L)'
;MLKIPGTSALSDFRVKKLLAELQVVEPNITAVSARFIHFADVENDLNDSQTAIISQLLAYGSLQSSTDNQGEILLVVPRSGTISPWSSKATEIAQRCGLSAVKRIER
;
A
#
# COMPACT_ATOMS: atom_id res chain seq x y z
N MET A 1 2.72 -5.65 14.05
CA MET A 1 2.66 -5.36 12.60
C MET A 1 1.99 -4.00 12.39
N LEU A 2 2.74 -3.06 11.81
CA LEU A 2 2.28 -1.71 11.49
C LEU A 2 1.53 -1.73 10.14
N LYS A 3 0.49 -0.90 10.01
CA LYS A 3 -0.25 -0.67 8.77
C LYS A 3 -0.07 0.78 8.36
N ILE A 4 0.57 1.01 7.22
CA ILE A 4 0.95 2.35 6.77
C ILE A 4 0.27 2.62 5.43
N PRO A 5 -0.69 3.57 5.36
CA PRO A 5 -1.34 3.89 4.09
C PRO A 5 -0.33 4.47 3.10
N GLY A 6 -0.40 4.01 1.86
CA GLY A 6 0.39 4.52 0.76
C GLY A 6 -0.39 5.51 -0.11
N THR A 7 0.20 5.82 -1.27
CA THR A 7 -0.39 6.69 -2.29
C THR A 7 -1.38 5.93 -3.19
N SER A 8 -2.00 6.65 -4.13
CA SER A 8 -2.88 6.06 -5.14
C SER A 8 -2.17 4.95 -5.93
N ALA A 9 -2.82 3.80 -6.07
CA ALA A 9 -2.27 2.64 -6.76
C ALA A 9 -2.53 2.67 -8.28
N LEU A 10 -3.47 3.49 -8.73
CA LEU A 10 -3.90 3.57 -10.12
C LEU A 10 -3.95 5.03 -10.59
N SER A 11 -3.51 5.28 -11.82
CA SER A 11 -3.74 6.57 -12.47
C SER A 11 -5.21 6.74 -12.87
N ASP A 12 -5.65 7.97 -13.10
CA ASP A 12 -7.03 8.27 -13.52
C ASP A 12 -7.47 7.49 -14.76
N PHE A 13 -6.54 7.29 -15.71
CA PHE A 13 -6.79 6.48 -16.89
C PHE A 13 -7.11 5.02 -16.54
N ARG A 14 -6.36 4.42 -15.61
CA ARG A 14 -6.59 3.05 -15.15
C ARG A 14 -7.86 2.94 -14.31
N VAL A 15 -8.17 3.93 -13.48
CA VAL A 15 -9.42 3.99 -12.72
C VAL A 15 -10.63 4.00 -13.65
N LYS A 16 -10.64 4.87 -14.68
CA LYS A 16 -11.73 4.92 -15.67
C LYS A 16 -11.89 3.61 -16.43
N LYS A 17 -10.77 2.99 -16.82
CA LYS A 17 -10.78 1.69 -17.50
C LYS A 17 -11.37 0.60 -16.60
N LEU A 18 -10.92 0.51 -15.35
CA LEU A 18 -11.43 -0.47 -14.39
C LEU A 18 -12.91 -0.27 -14.10
N LEU A 19 -13.36 0.98 -13.92
CA LEU A 19 -14.78 1.28 -13.73
C LEU A 19 -15.63 0.80 -14.90
N ALA A 20 -15.19 1.05 -16.14
CA ALA A 20 -15.88 0.59 -17.34
C ALA A 20 -15.96 -0.94 -17.40
N GLU A 21 -14.88 -1.64 -17.05
CA GLU A 21 -14.87 -3.12 -16.97
C GLU A 21 -15.81 -3.65 -15.89
N LEU A 22 -15.83 -3.02 -14.71
CA LEU A 22 -16.73 -3.40 -13.61
C LEU A 22 -18.20 -3.19 -13.97
N GLN A 23 -18.54 -2.09 -14.65
CA GLN A 23 -19.90 -1.77 -15.07
C GLN A 23 -20.48 -2.72 -16.12
N VAL A 24 -19.63 -3.45 -16.86
CA VAL A 24 -20.08 -4.54 -17.74
C VAL A 24 -20.64 -5.72 -16.93
N VAL A 25 -20.14 -5.93 -15.71
CA VAL A 25 -20.56 -7.03 -14.82
C VAL A 25 -21.68 -6.58 -13.88
N GLU A 26 -21.54 -5.41 -13.26
CA GLU A 26 -22.52 -4.81 -12.34
C GLU A 26 -22.67 -3.30 -12.64
N PRO A 27 -23.74 -2.91 -13.37
CA PRO A 27 -23.94 -1.52 -13.79
C PRO A 27 -24.11 -0.51 -12.64
N ASN A 28 -24.47 -0.96 -11.43
CA ASN A 28 -24.67 -0.08 -10.27
C ASN A 28 -23.36 0.40 -9.62
N ILE A 29 -22.19 -0.09 -10.05
CA ILE A 29 -20.90 0.41 -9.57
C ILE A 29 -20.67 1.81 -10.14
N THR A 30 -20.67 2.83 -9.28
CA THR A 30 -20.56 4.24 -9.67
C THR A 30 -19.14 4.79 -9.60
N ALA A 31 -18.29 4.21 -8.76
CA ALA A 31 -16.92 4.66 -8.58
C ALA A 31 -16.02 3.50 -8.13
N VAL A 32 -14.73 3.61 -8.43
CA VAL A 32 -13.69 2.73 -7.90
C VAL A 32 -12.44 3.57 -7.61
N SER A 33 -11.78 3.26 -6.50
CA SER A 33 -10.49 3.85 -6.16
C SER A 33 -9.58 2.76 -5.63
N ALA A 34 -8.26 2.99 -5.70
CA ALA A 34 -7.28 2.04 -5.19
C ALA A 34 -6.11 2.81 -4.59
N ARG A 35 -5.64 2.35 -3.43
CA ARG A 35 -4.46 2.87 -2.75
C ARG A 35 -3.57 1.72 -2.31
N PHE A 36 -2.27 1.96 -2.25
CA PHE A 36 -1.38 1.02 -1.59
C PHE A 36 -1.61 1.05 -0.08
N ILE A 37 -1.42 -0.09 0.56
CA ILE A 37 -1.25 -0.21 2.00
C ILE A 37 0.00 -1.02 2.23
N HIS A 38 0.80 -0.62 3.20
CA HIS A 38 2.03 -1.32 3.54
C HIS A 38 1.87 -1.98 4.90
N PHE A 39 2.34 -3.22 5.00
CA PHE A 39 2.37 -3.99 6.23
C PHE A 39 3.83 -4.17 6.65
N ALA A 40 4.23 -3.52 7.74
CA ALA A 40 5.58 -3.67 8.29
C ALA A 40 5.55 -4.56 9.53
N ASP A 41 6.20 -5.71 9.44
CA ASP A 41 6.50 -6.54 10.58
C ASP A 41 7.77 -6.04 11.26
N VAL A 42 7.66 -5.70 12.55
CA VAL A 42 8.72 -5.06 13.34
C VAL A 42 8.91 -5.85 14.64
N GLU A 43 10.16 -6.04 15.05
CA GLU A 43 10.49 -6.77 16.28
C GLU A 43 10.07 -6.01 17.53
N ASN A 44 10.27 -4.69 17.52
CA ASN A 44 9.99 -3.77 18.60
C ASN A 44 9.31 -2.53 18.02
N ASP A 45 8.69 -1.73 18.89
CA ASP A 45 8.13 -0.46 18.49
C ASP A 45 9.22 0.47 17.95
N LEU A 46 8.86 1.22 16.90
CA LEU A 46 9.74 2.21 16.29
C LEU A 46 9.68 3.50 17.12
N ASN A 47 10.84 4.09 17.41
CA ASN A 47 10.87 5.43 17.99
C ASN A 47 10.44 6.50 16.96
N ASP A 48 10.28 7.74 17.39
CA ASP A 48 9.80 8.84 16.53
C ASP A 48 10.67 9.05 15.29
N SER A 49 11.99 8.96 15.44
CA SER A 49 12.93 9.10 14.32
C SER A 49 12.79 7.96 13.30
N GLN A 50 12.66 6.72 13.79
CA GLN A 50 12.45 5.54 12.94
C GLN A 50 11.07 5.59 12.25
N THR A 51 10.05 6.05 12.97
CA THR A 51 8.70 6.23 12.43
C THR A 51 8.68 7.29 11.32
N ALA A 52 9.44 8.37 11.47
CA ALA A 52 9.61 9.37 10.41
C ALA A 52 10.31 8.78 9.17
N ILE A 53 11.38 8.01 9.36
CA ILE A 53 12.11 7.36 8.25
C ILE A 53 11.20 6.39 7.49
N ILE A 54 10.51 5.48 8.17
CA ILE A 54 9.66 4.49 7.48
C ILE A 54 8.48 5.17 6.77
N SER A 55 7.90 6.21 7.37
CA SER A 55 6.83 6.99 6.73
C SER A 55 7.32 7.66 5.45
N GLN A 56 8.54 8.23 5.46
CA GLN A 56 9.13 8.84 4.28
C GLN A 56 9.47 7.82 3.19
N LEU A 57 10.02 6.67 3.56
CA LEU A 57 10.34 5.59 2.61
C LEU A 57 9.09 5.06 1.89
N LEU A 58 7.94 5.04 2.57
CA LEU A 58 6.68 4.51 2.05
C LEU A 58 5.77 5.57 1.41
N ALA A 59 6.16 6.85 1.49
CA ALA A 59 5.47 7.98 0.85
C ALA A 59 5.92 8.20 -0.61
N TYR A 60 6.01 7.14 -1.41
CA TYR A 60 6.37 7.21 -2.82
C TYR A 60 5.13 7.20 -3.73
N GLY A 61 5.27 7.72 -4.96
CA GLY A 61 4.20 7.77 -5.96
C GLY A 61 3.48 9.13 -6.01
N SER A 62 2.34 9.19 -6.72
CA SER A 62 1.57 10.42 -6.89
C SER A 62 0.63 10.65 -5.72
N LEU A 63 0.72 11.83 -5.10
CA LEU A 63 -0.25 12.33 -4.14
C LEU A 63 -1.54 12.70 -4.88
N GLN A 64 -2.43 11.73 -5.07
CA GLN A 64 -3.81 12.03 -5.45
C GLN A 64 -4.63 12.19 -4.17
N SER A 65 -5.54 13.16 -4.18
CA SER A 65 -6.50 13.36 -3.10
C SER A 65 -7.27 12.07 -2.88
N SER A 66 -7.13 11.49 -1.69
CA SER A 66 -7.97 10.39 -1.24
C SER A 66 -9.42 10.87 -1.28
N THR A 67 -10.22 10.29 -2.17
CA THR A 67 -11.67 10.41 -2.06
C THR A 67 -12.09 9.65 -0.80
N ASP A 68 -12.95 10.30 -0.01
CA ASP A 68 -13.43 9.73 1.24
C ASP A 68 -14.08 8.37 0.98
N ASN A 69 -13.68 7.35 1.75
CA ASN A 69 -13.98 5.95 1.44
C ASN A 69 -15.44 5.63 1.78
N GLN A 70 -16.35 5.90 0.86
CA GLN A 70 -17.69 5.34 0.88
C GLN A 70 -17.75 4.15 -0.08
N GLY A 71 -17.94 2.95 0.45
CA GLY A 71 -18.04 1.73 -0.34
C GLY A 71 -17.46 0.51 0.34
N GLU A 72 -17.45 -0.61 -0.39
CA GLU A 72 -16.85 -1.86 0.06
C GLU A 72 -15.32 -1.82 -0.08
N ILE A 73 -14.61 -2.36 0.92
CA ILE A 73 -13.15 -2.40 0.94
C ILE A 73 -12.70 -3.82 0.58
N LEU A 74 -12.04 -3.95 -0.57
CA LEU A 74 -11.38 -5.18 -0.99
C LEU A 74 -9.87 -5.04 -0.85
N LEU A 75 -9.25 -5.94 -0.08
CA LEU A 75 -7.80 -5.98 0.11
C LEU A 75 -7.19 -7.05 -0.80
N VAL A 76 -6.32 -6.62 -1.71
CA VAL A 76 -5.55 -7.50 -2.58
C VAL A 76 -4.11 -7.56 -2.08
N VAL A 77 -3.64 -8.76 -1.71
CA VAL A 77 -2.29 -9.01 -1.20
C VAL A 77 -1.72 -10.30 -1.81
N PRO A 78 -0.39 -10.51 -1.75
CA PRO A 78 0.19 -11.79 -2.10
C PRO A 78 -0.43 -12.95 -1.32
N ARG A 79 -0.45 -14.14 -1.94
CA ARG A 79 -0.98 -15.35 -1.31
C ARG A 79 -0.21 -15.65 -0.02
N SER A 80 -0.92 -16.10 1.01
CA SER A 80 -0.30 -16.61 2.23
C SER A 80 0.78 -17.65 1.91
N GLY A 81 1.93 -17.54 2.59
CA GLY A 81 3.10 -18.38 2.33
C GLY A 81 4.00 -17.90 1.18
N THR A 82 3.68 -16.79 0.51
CA THR A 82 4.56 -16.18 -0.50
C THR A 82 5.14 -14.85 0.01
N ILE A 83 6.30 -14.49 -0.53
CA ILE A 83 6.96 -13.20 -0.31
C ILE A 83 7.11 -12.53 -1.67
N SER A 84 6.56 -11.33 -1.84
CA SER A 84 6.67 -10.63 -3.11
C SER A 84 8.12 -10.18 -3.37
N PRO A 85 8.57 -10.08 -4.64
CA PRO A 85 9.87 -9.46 -4.94
C PRO A 85 9.99 -8.02 -4.42
N TRP A 86 8.85 -7.30 -4.38
CA TRP A 86 8.76 -5.97 -3.78
C TRP A 86 9.09 -6.02 -2.28
N SER A 87 8.57 -7.02 -1.56
CA SER A 87 8.80 -7.19 -0.13
C SER A 87 10.28 -7.35 0.21
N SER A 88 10.99 -8.21 -0.54
CA SER A 88 12.43 -8.40 -0.36
C SER A 88 13.20 -7.08 -0.53
N LYS A 89 12.88 -6.31 -1.57
CA LYS A 89 13.59 -5.05 -1.85
C LYS A 89 13.23 -3.93 -0.86
N ALA A 90 11.95 -3.81 -0.50
CA ALA A 90 11.50 -2.82 0.47
C ALA A 90 12.10 -3.06 1.86
N THR A 91 12.15 -4.32 2.28
CA THR A 91 12.79 -4.72 3.55
C THR A 91 14.28 -4.40 3.56
N GLU A 92 14.99 -4.74 2.47
CA GLU A 92 16.41 -4.42 2.34
C GLU A 92 16.69 -2.91 2.39
N ILE A 93 15.85 -2.10 1.72
CA ILE A 93 15.96 -0.63 1.76
C ILE A 93 15.77 -0.11 3.19
N ALA A 94 14.72 -0.58 3.88
CA ALA A 94 14.44 -0.16 5.26
C ALA A 94 15.61 -0.47 6.20
N GLN A 95 16.16 -1.68 6.11
CA GLN A 95 17.33 -2.08 6.91
C GLN A 95 18.56 -1.22 6.62
N ARG A 96 18.84 -0.91 5.33
CA ARG A 96 19.94 -0.01 4.95
C ARG A 96 19.74 1.44 5.41
N CYS A 97 18.49 1.86 5.62
CA CYS A 97 18.15 3.15 6.20
C CYS A 97 18.15 3.16 7.74
N GLY A 98 18.71 2.13 8.39
CA GLY A 98 18.84 2.07 9.85
C GLY A 98 17.61 1.51 10.58
N LEU A 99 16.61 0.99 9.86
CA LEU A 99 15.43 0.36 10.45
C LEU A 99 15.68 -1.15 10.67
N SER A 100 16.71 -1.49 11.45
CA SER A 100 17.10 -2.89 11.69
C SER A 100 16.00 -3.74 12.37
N ALA A 101 15.08 -3.11 13.11
CA ALA A 101 13.94 -3.77 13.72
C ALA A 101 12.87 -4.23 12.70
N VAL A 102 12.94 -3.80 11.44
CA VAL A 102 12.01 -4.22 10.38
C VAL A 102 12.40 -5.61 9.87
N LYS A 103 11.54 -6.58 10.16
CA LYS A 103 11.67 -7.97 9.68
C LYS A 103 11.22 -8.12 8.23
N ARG A 104 10.11 -7.48 7.90
CA ARG A 104 9.50 -7.58 6.57
C ARG A 104 8.57 -6.42 6.30
N ILE A 105 8.61 -5.89 5.09
CA ILE A 105 7.58 -4.98 4.57
C ILE A 105 6.86 -5.68 3.41
N GLU A 106 5.53 -5.69 3.40
CA GLU A 106 4.72 -6.18 2.28
C GLU A 106 3.73 -5.09 1.83
N ARG A 107 3.24 -5.19 0.60
CA ARG A 107 2.28 -4.26 0.01
C ARG A 107 1.11 -4.98 -0.65
#